data_AF-A0A5B7KMU5-F1
#
_entry.id   AF-A0A5B7KMU5-F1
#
_cell.length_a   1.000
_cell.length_b   1.000
_cell.length_c   1.000
_cell.angle_alpha   90.00
_cell.angle_beta   90.00
_cell.angle_gamma   90.00
#
_symmetry.space_group_name_H-M   'P 1'
#
loop_
_entity.id
_entity.type
_entity.pdbx_description
1 polymer ?
#
loop_
_entity_poly.entity_id
_entity_poly.type
_entity_poly.pdbx_seq_one_letter_code
_entity_poly.pdbx_strand_id
1 'polypeptide(L)'
;MKKPKYVPVHDIRRELGLADHVCEILPAFHSLTGYDTVSFFSGYSKKTEWDIFLEHKSLLKDLGKFPTLSKQVIEDAERFICHIYKAPSENCNQARIKLFSQCHATETLPPSSDAAKFHIERANYQGKLSSPYNLASNSKGMQRACAV
;
A
#
# COMPACT_ATOMS: atom_id res chain seq x y z
N MET A 1 -17.84 15.91 26.94
CA MET A 1 -16.68 15.45 26.14
C MET A 1 -16.67 13.93 26.11
N LYS A 2 -16.54 13.28 24.94
CA LYS A 2 -16.40 11.82 24.85
C LYS A 2 -14.99 11.44 25.34
N LYS A 3 -14.88 10.38 26.16
CA LYS A 3 -13.58 9.86 26.59
C LYS A 3 -12.83 9.27 25.38
N PRO A 4 -11.50 9.47 25.26
CA PRO A 4 -10.73 8.84 24.20
C PRO A 4 -10.79 7.31 24.33
N LYS A 5 -11.01 6.62 23.21
CA LYS A 5 -10.96 5.16 23.13
C LYS A 5 -9.51 4.76 22.84
N TYR A 6 -8.89 4.02 23.75
CA TYR A 6 -7.58 3.44 23.53
C TYR A 6 -7.75 2.05 22.92
N VAL A 7 -7.07 1.80 21.81
CA VAL A 7 -7.06 0.49 21.14
C VAL A 7 -5.62 0.00 21.09
N PRO A 8 -5.24 -1.02 21.86
CA PRO A 8 -3.87 -1.51 21.86
C PRO A 8 -3.54 -2.21 20.54
N VAL A 9 -2.48 -1.75 19.86
CA VAL A 9 -2.06 -2.30 18.55
C VAL A 9 -1.71 -3.78 18.63
N HIS A 10 -1.16 -4.22 19.77
CA HIS A 10 -0.82 -5.64 19.99
C HIS A 10 -2.07 -6.53 20.10
N ASP A 11 -3.20 -6.00 20.56
CA ASP A 11 -4.46 -6.75 20.58
C ASP A 11 -5.01 -6.93 19.17
N ILE A 12 -5.01 -5.85 18.36
CA ILE A 12 -5.41 -5.91 16.94
C ILE A 12 -4.56 -6.94 16.20
N ARG A 13 -3.24 -6.88 16.36
CA ARG A 13 -2.31 -7.83 15.72
C ARG A 13 -2.65 -9.29 16.08
N ARG A 14 -2.93 -9.54 17.37
CA ARG A 14 -3.27 -10.87 17.89
C ARG A 14 -4.61 -11.35 17.34
N GLU A 15 -5.64 -10.51 17.35
CA GLU A 15 -6.97 -10.82 16.82
C GLU A 15 -6.95 -11.11 15.31
N LEU A 16 -6.13 -10.37 14.56
CA LEU A 16 -5.95 -10.58 13.12
C LEU A 16 -4.97 -11.73 12.79
N GLY A 17 -4.33 -12.34 13.79
CA GLY A 17 -3.37 -13.44 13.59
C GLY A 17 -2.15 -13.05 12.76
N LEU A 18 -1.71 -11.78 12.80
CA LEU A 18 -0.63 -11.29 11.94
C LEU A 18 0.76 -11.68 12.47
N ALA A 19 1.56 -12.31 11.61
CA ALA A 19 2.97 -12.56 11.85
C ALA A 19 3.79 -11.27 11.79
N ASP A 20 4.94 -11.23 12.48
CA ASP A 20 5.81 -10.05 12.55
C ASP A 20 6.17 -9.48 11.17
N HIS A 21 6.58 -10.35 10.25
CA HIS A 21 6.95 -9.94 8.89
C HIS A 21 5.78 -9.30 8.11
N VAL A 22 4.53 -9.64 8.44
CA VAL A 22 3.36 -8.99 7.81
C VAL A 22 3.20 -7.57 8.35
N CYS A 23 3.37 -7.41 9.67
CA CYS A 23 3.33 -6.09 10.32
C CYS A 23 4.39 -5.14 9.78
N GLU A 24 5.57 -5.65 9.41
CA GLU A 24 6.64 -4.85 8.79
C GLU A 24 6.28 -4.32 7.39
N ILE A 25 5.38 -4.99 6.67
CA ILE A 25 4.97 -4.62 5.31
C ILE A 25 3.76 -3.66 5.33
N LEU A 26 3.01 -3.61 6.44
CA LEU A 26 1.82 -2.75 6.58
C LEU A 26 2.05 -1.28 6.23
N PRO A 27 3.17 -0.63 6.63
CA PRO A 27 3.41 0.76 6.25
C PRO A 27 3.52 0.95 4.73
N ALA A 28 4.12 -0.02 4.03
CA ALA A 28 4.24 0.01 2.58
C ALA A 28 2.88 -0.17 1.90
N PHE A 29 2.10 -1.16 2.36
CA PHE A 29 0.73 -1.36 1.90
C PHE A 29 -0.13 -0.11 2.10
N HIS A 30 -0.13 0.44 3.32
CA HIS A 30 -0.93 1.63 3.65
C HIS A 30 -0.53 2.84 2.81
N SER A 31 0.78 3.05 2.61
CA SER A 31 1.28 4.15 1.79
C SER A 31 0.92 4.00 0.32
N LEU A 32 0.82 2.77 -0.19
CA LEU A 32 0.52 2.49 -1.59
C LEU A 32 -0.98 2.60 -1.90
N THR A 33 -1.86 2.15 -1.01
CA THR A 33 -3.30 2.05 -1.29
C THR A 33 -4.12 3.28 -0.89
N GLY A 34 -3.54 4.19 -0.12
CA GLY A 34 -4.21 5.44 0.25
C GLY A 34 -3.85 5.85 1.66
N TYR A 35 -2.83 6.69 1.72
CA TYR A 35 -2.45 7.53 2.85
C TYR A 35 -2.90 8.97 2.54
N ASP A 36 -3.10 9.84 3.52
CA ASP A 36 -3.64 11.19 3.26
C ASP A 36 -2.82 12.00 2.23
N THR A 37 -1.54 11.67 2.10
CA THR A 37 -0.63 12.30 1.14
C THR A 37 -0.41 11.50 -0.14
N VAL A 38 -1.02 10.32 -0.31
CA VAL A 38 -0.88 9.47 -1.50
C VAL A 38 -2.27 9.16 -2.05
N SER A 39 -2.45 9.24 -3.37
CA SER A 39 -3.75 8.97 -4.00
C SER A 39 -4.27 7.56 -3.65
N PHE A 40 -5.57 7.36 -3.75
CA PHE A 40 -6.20 6.03 -3.61
C PHE A 40 -6.57 5.47 -4.99
N PHE A 41 -6.82 4.16 -5.06
CA PHE A 41 -7.29 3.51 -6.28
C PHE A 41 -8.83 3.59 -6.37
N SER A 42 -9.34 4.26 -7.40
CA SER A 42 -10.78 4.45 -7.60
C SER A 42 -11.51 3.12 -7.76
N GLY A 43 -12.67 2.98 -7.12
CA GLY A 43 -13.51 1.77 -7.21
C GLY A 43 -13.09 0.63 -6.28
N TYR A 44 -12.01 0.80 -5.50
CA TYR A 44 -11.53 -0.18 -4.52
C TYR A 44 -11.67 0.37 -3.10
N SER A 45 -11.86 -0.55 -2.15
CA SER A 45 -11.96 -0.25 -0.72
C SER A 45 -10.77 -0.84 0.03
N LYS A 46 -10.47 -0.29 1.21
CA LYS A 46 -9.45 -0.86 2.11
C LYS A 46 -9.69 -2.34 2.40
N LYS A 47 -10.95 -2.79 2.44
CA LYS A 47 -11.30 -4.21 2.62
C LYS A 47 -10.87 -5.05 1.42
N THR A 48 -11.24 -4.64 0.21
CA THR A 48 -10.86 -5.39 -1.01
C THR A 48 -9.36 -5.39 -1.24
N GLU A 49 -8.68 -4.29 -0.95
CA GLU A 49 -7.23 -4.18 -1.04
C GLU A 49 -6.52 -5.01 0.04
N TRP A 50 -7.13 -5.12 1.23
CA TRP A 50 -6.62 -5.95 2.32
C TRP A 50 -6.61 -7.43 1.98
N ASP A 51 -7.67 -7.92 1.34
CA ASP A 51 -7.74 -9.32 0.90
C ASP A 51 -6.62 -9.63 -0.11
N ILE A 52 -6.42 -8.73 -1.09
CA ILE A 52 -5.32 -8.80 -2.07
C ILE A 52 -3.95 -8.70 -1.38
N PHE A 53 -3.81 -7.87 -0.35
CA PHE A 53 -2.61 -7.76 0.45
C PHE A 53 -2.26 -9.05 1.17
N LEU A 54 -3.22 -9.71 1.81
CA LEU A 54 -2.94 -10.96 2.51
C LEU A 54 -2.39 -12.05 1.58
N GLU A 55 -2.88 -12.10 0.34
CA GLU A 55 -2.46 -13.04 -0.70
C GLU A 55 -1.09 -12.65 -1.31
N HIS A 56 -0.88 -11.36 -1.61
CA HIS A 56 0.26 -10.89 -2.42
C HIS A 56 1.25 -9.99 -1.68
N LYS A 57 1.23 -9.96 -0.33
CA LYS A 57 2.10 -9.14 0.52
C LYS A 57 3.60 -9.23 0.19
N SER A 58 4.08 -10.36 -0.31
CA SER A 58 5.49 -10.55 -0.67
C SER A 58 5.97 -9.59 -1.75
N LEU A 59 5.08 -9.10 -2.61
CA LEU A 59 5.38 -8.10 -3.64
C LEU A 59 5.73 -6.73 -3.05
N LEU A 60 5.29 -6.45 -1.82
CA LEU A 60 5.53 -5.16 -1.16
C LEU A 60 6.67 -5.21 -0.14
N LYS A 61 7.35 -6.35 0.00
CA LYS A 61 8.29 -6.61 1.10
C LYS A 61 9.46 -5.60 1.17
N ASP A 62 9.86 -5.03 0.04
CA ASP A 62 11.01 -4.13 -0.06
C ASP A 62 10.60 -2.66 -0.29
N LEU A 63 9.31 -2.40 -0.49
CA LEU A 63 8.77 -1.06 -0.65
C LEU A 63 8.83 -0.31 0.69
N GLY A 64 9.30 0.93 0.68
CA GLY A 64 9.45 1.77 1.87
C GLY A 64 10.70 1.49 2.72
N LYS A 65 11.54 0.52 2.34
CA LYS A 65 12.77 0.18 3.09
C LYS A 65 13.98 1.01 2.67
N PHE A 66 14.11 1.31 1.39
CA PHE A 66 15.30 1.94 0.81
C PHE A 66 14.98 3.32 0.21
N PRO A 67 15.93 4.27 0.22
CA PRO A 67 15.71 5.59 -0.38
C PRO A 67 15.54 5.52 -1.90
N THR A 68 16.29 4.63 -2.55
CA THR A 68 16.24 4.41 -3.99
C THR A 68 15.58 3.07 -4.28
N LEU A 69 14.58 3.07 -5.16
CA LEU A 69 13.93 1.85 -5.60
C LEU A 69 14.76 1.15 -6.68
N SER A 70 14.95 -0.16 -6.54
CA SER A 70 15.43 -0.98 -7.64
C SER A 70 14.31 -1.18 -8.65
N LYS A 71 14.67 -1.49 -9.89
CA LYS A 71 13.71 -1.83 -10.94
C LYS A 71 12.76 -2.96 -10.50
N GLN A 72 13.30 -3.97 -9.82
CA GLN A 72 12.51 -5.12 -9.37
C GLN A 72 11.42 -4.72 -8.36
N VAL A 73 11.73 -3.82 -7.42
CA VAL A 73 10.75 -3.37 -6.42
C VAL A 73 9.62 -2.57 -7.08
N ILE A 74 9.93 -1.77 -8.10
CA ILE A 74 8.91 -1.07 -8.89
C ILE A 74 8.03 -2.07 -9.62
N GLU A 75 8.62 -3.05 -10.31
CA GLU A 75 7.88 -4.10 -11.02
C GLU A 75 7.01 -4.96 -10.08
N ASP A 76 7.52 -5.30 -8.89
CA ASP A 76 6.75 -6.05 -7.88
C ASP A 76 5.55 -5.24 -7.36
N ALA A 77 5.77 -3.97 -7.00
CA ALA A 77 4.68 -3.09 -6.56
C ALA A 77 3.67 -2.82 -7.69
N GLU A 78 4.12 -2.72 -8.94
CA GLU A 78 3.24 -2.58 -10.10
C GLU A 78 2.39 -3.84 -10.33
N ARG A 79 2.97 -5.04 -10.19
CA ARG A 79 2.21 -6.30 -10.19
C ARG A 79 1.16 -6.33 -9.10
N PHE A 80 1.49 -5.85 -7.90
CA PHE A 80 0.52 -5.74 -6.81
C PHE A 80 -0.67 -4.84 -7.19
N ILE A 81 -0.42 -3.70 -7.84
CA ILE A 81 -1.49 -2.84 -8.38
C ILE A 81 -2.35 -3.62 -9.38
N CYS A 82 -1.75 -4.39 -10.29
CA CYS A 82 -2.52 -5.22 -11.25
C CYS A 82 -3.45 -6.23 -10.55
N HIS A 83 -3.03 -6.78 -9.41
CA HIS A 83 -3.87 -7.65 -8.58
C HIS A 83 -5.06 -6.91 -7.95
N ILE A 84 -4.89 -5.66 -7.49
CA ILE A 84 -5.99 -4.81 -7.01
C ILE A 84 -7.06 -4.69 -8.10
N TYR A 85 -6.62 -4.43 -9.33
CA TYR A 85 -7.53 -4.29 -10.48
C TYR A 85 -8.10 -5.62 -11.00
N LYS A 86 -7.84 -6.75 -10.32
CA LYS A 86 -8.25 -8.11 -10.73
C LYS A 86 -7.82 -8.46 -12.17
N ALA A 87 -6.72 -7.85 -12.61
CA ALA A 87 -6.16 -8.03 -13.94
C ALA A 87 -4.68 -8.39 -13.81
N PRO A 88 -4.35 -9.56 -13.21
CA PRO A 88 -2.97 -9.98 -12.99
C PRO A 88 -2.23 -9.99 -14.33
N SER A 89 -1.17 -9.18 -14.40
CA SER A 89 -0.38 -8.87 -15.59
C SER A 89 1.04 -8.51 -15.15
N GLU A 90 1.99 -8.44 -16.09
CA GLU A 90 3.38 -8.09 -15.76
C GLU A 90 3.52 -6.62 -15.37
N ASN A 91 2.67 -5.75 -15.93
CA ASN A 91 2.66 -4.31 -15.70
C ASN A 91 1.24 -3.75 -15.92
N CYS A 92 1.03 -2.51 -15.47
CA CYS A 92 -0.27 -1.87 -15.55
C CYS A 92 -0.71 -1.59 -16.99
N ASN A 93 0.20 -1.38 -17.93
CA ASN A 93 -0.18 -1.20 -19.34
C ASN A 93 -0.83 -2.46 -19.93
N GLN A 94 -0.29 -3.65 -19.65
CA GLN A 94 -0.91 -4.92 -20.04
C GLN A 94 -2.28 -5.11 -19.36
N ALA A 95 -2.37 -4.79 -18.05
CA ALA A 95 -3.63 -4.83 -17.31
C ALA A 95 -4.69 -3.89 -17.91
N ARG A 96 -4.27 -2.67 -18.32
CA ARG A 96 -5.12 -1.70 -19.01
C ARG A 96 -5.64 -2.25 -20.34
N ILE A 97 -4.78 -2.83 -21.17
CA ILE A 97 -5.19 -3.42 -22.46
C ILE A 97 -6.23 -4.54 -22.22
N LYS A 98 -5.99 -5.41 -21.23
CA LYS A 98 -6.90 -6.51 -20.89
C LYS A 98 -8.28 -6.03 -20.42
N LEU A 99 -8.33 -5.00 -19.57
CA LEU A 99 -9.59 -4.45 -19.08
C LEU A 99 -10.30 -3.60 -20.14
N PHE A 100 -9.54 -2.86 -20.95
CA PHE A 100 -10.08 -2.07 -22.05
C PHE A 100 -10.71 -2.96 -23.13
N SER A 101 -10.10 -4.10 -23.47
CA SER A 101 -10.69 -5.07 -24.41
C SER A 101 -11.97 -5.74 -23.89
N GLN A 102 -12.22 -5.64 -22.59
CA GLN A 102 -13.44 -6.07 -21.90
C GLN A 102 -14.47 -4.93 -21.73
N CYS A 103 -14.27 -3.80 -22.42
CA CYS A 103 -15.17 -2.64 -22.41
C CYS A 103 -15.36 -2.00 -21.01
N HIS A 104 -14.36 -2.09 -20.13
CA HIS A 104 -14.37 -1.35 -18.87
C HIS A 104 -14.36 0.17 -19.10
N ALA A 105 -15.03 0.90 -18.22
CA ALA A 105 -15.02 2.37 -18.24
C ALA A 105 -13.62 2.91 -17.92
N THR A 106 -13.24 4.03 -18.52
CA THR A 106 -11.88 4.58 -18.46
C THR A 106 -11.38 4.85 -17.04
N GLU A 107 -12.27 5.29 -16.17
CA GLU A 107 -12.06 5.59 -14.75
C GLU A 107 -11.88 4.33 -13.88
N THR A 108 -12.20 3.15 -14.41
CA THR A 108 -12.00 1.85 -13.74
C THR A 108 -10.74 1.13 -14.19
N LEU A 109 -10.01 1.70 -15.16
CA LEU A 109 -8.76 1.13 -15.64
C LEU A 109 -7.61 1.40 -14.65
N PRO A 110 -6.63 0.50 -14.54
CA PRO A 110 -5.43 0.74 -13.76
C PRO A 110 -4.67 1.96 -14.29
N PRO A 111 -3.81 2.62 -13.48
CA PRO A 111 -2.93 3.68 -13.98
C PRO A 111 -2.06 3.17 -15.15
N SER A 112 -1.49 4.07 -15.97
CA SER A 112 -0.41 3.64 -16.88
C SER A 112 0.82 3.22 -16.07
N SER A 113 1.74 2.45 -16.66
CA SER A 113 2.98 2.06 -15.98
C SER A 113 3.80 3.25 -15.49
N ASP A 114 3.83 4.36 -16.24
CA ASP A 114 4.51 5.59 -15.81
C ASP A 114 3.82 6.25 -14.61
N ALA A 115 2.48 6.33 -14.64
CA ALA A 115 1.71 6.87 -13.52
C ALA A 115 1.84 5.97 -12.27
N ALA A 116 1.82 4.65 -12.46
CA ALA A 116 2.05 3.67 -11.41
C ALA A 116 3.44 3.84 -10.79
N LYS A 117 4.49 4.02 -11.61
CA LYS A 117 5.86 4.24 -11.15
C LYS A 117 5.96 5.46 -10.23
N PHE A 118 5.45 6.62 -10.63
CA PHE A 118 5.51 7.82 -9.79
C PHE A 118 4.68 7.68 -8.51
N HIS A 119 3.55 6.96 -8.58
CA HIS A 119 2.76 6.61 -7.41
C HIS A 119 3.53 5.72 -6.44
N ILE A 120 4.23 4.70 -6.95
CA ILE A 120 5.07 3.78 -6.18
C ILE A 120 6.25 4.53 -5.55
N GLU A 121 6.91 5.43 -6.27
CA GLU A 121 8.00 6.26 -5.74
C GLU A 121 7.53 7.15 -4.59
N ARG A 122 6.35 7.76 -4.74
CA ARG A 122 5.73 8.56 -3.67
C ARG A 122 5.36 7.69 -2.47
N ALA A 123 4.76 6.53 -2.70
CA ALA A 123 4.41 5.57 -1.65
C ALA A 123 5.67 5.06 -0.91
N ASN A 124 6.77 4.81 -1.62
CA ASN A 124 8.05 4.43 -1.02
C ASN A 124 8.56 5.49 -0.03
N TYR A 125 8.50 6.76 -0.44
CA TYR A 125 8.91 7.87 0.42
C TYR A 125 8.07 7.94 1.70
N GLN A 126 6.74 7.82 1.58
CA GLN A 126 5.82 7.86 2.73
C GLN A 126 5.94 6.63 3.63
N GLY A 127 6.10 5.43 3.05
CA GLY A 127 6.28 4.18 3.78
C GLY A 127 7.54 4.20 4.62
N LYS A 128 8.61 4.80 4.09
CA LYS A 128 9.85 5.01 4.84
C LYS A 128 9.63 5.89 6.06
N LEU A 129 9.00 7.05 5.90
CA LEU A 129 8.72 7.98 7.00
C LEU A 129 7.84 7.34 8.09
N SER A 130 6.93 6.47 7.69
CA SER A 130 5.98 5.78 8.58
C SER A 130 6.59 4.55 9.28
N SER A 131 7.78 4.10 8.85
CA SER A 131 8.44 2.95 9.44
C SER A 131 8.90 3.26 10.87
N PRO A 132 8.64 2.37 11.86
CA PRO A 132 9.00 2.60 13.26
C PRO A 132 10.51 2.80 13.46
N TYR A 133 11.34 2.23 12.59
CA TYR A 133 12.79 2.42 12.59
C TYR A 133 13.22 3.87 12.30
N ASN A 134 12.42 4.64 11.55
CA ASN A 134 12.70 6.06 11.26
C ASN A 134 12.08 7.02 12.28
N LEU A 135 11.13 6.56 13.10
CA LEU A 135 10.56 7.36 14.19
C LEU A 135 11.43 7.31 15.46
N ALA A 136 12.25 6.25 15.63
CA ALA A 136 13.16 6.11 16.77
C ALA A 136 14.35 7.10 16.74
N SER A 137 14.72 7.63 15.57
CA SER A 137 15.75 8.68 15.44
C SER A 137 15.23 10.09 15.74
N ASN A 138 13.92 10.24 15.94
CA ASN A 138 13.29 11.51 16.31
C ASN A 138 12.66 11.37 17.70
N SER A 139 13.53 11.39 18.71
CA SER A 139 13.17 11.26 20.12
C SER A 139 12.37 12.47 20.63
N LYS A 140 11.07 12.54 20.32
CA LYS A 140 10.00 13.10 21.16
C LYS A 140 8.68 12.39 20.80
N GLY A 141 8.46 11.25 21.44
CA GLY A 141 7.27 10.45 21.26
C GLY A 141 6.01 11.17 21.72
N MET A 142 5.05 11.32 20.81
CA MET A 142 3.62 11.21 21.09
C MET A 142 2.91 10.96 19.76
N GLN A 143 2.66 9.69 19.43
CA GLN A 143 1.83 9.36 18.27
C GLN A 143 0.38 9.73 18.59
N ARG A 144 -0.10 10.84 17.99
CA ARG A 144 -1.53 11.07 17.83
C ARG A 144 -2.03 10.07 16.79
N ALA A 145 -2.98 9.23 17.19
CA ALA A 145 -3.81 8.52 16.23
C ALA A 145 -4.57 9.58 15.42
N CYS A 146 -4.28 9.70 14.12
CA CYS A 146 -5.18 10.39 13.21
C CYS A 146 -6.43 9.52 13.08
N ALA A 147 -7.49 9.95 13.75
CA ALA A 147 -8.84 9.53 13.43
C ALA A 147 -9.34 10.44 12.31
N VAL A 148 -9.51 9.88 11.11
CA VAL A 148 -10.47 10.33 10.10
C VAL A 148 -11.06 9.10 9.43
#